data_AF-A0A1B6I2Q2-F1
#
_entry.id   AF-A0A1B6I2Q2-F1
#
_cell.length_a   1.000
_cell.length_b   1.000
_cell.length_c   1.000
_cell.angle_alpha   90.00
_cell.angle_beta   90.00
_cell.angle_gamma   90.00
#
_symmetry.space_group_name_H-M   'P 1'
#
loop_
_entity.id
_entity.type
_entity.pdbx_description
1 polymer ?
#
loop_
_entity_poly.entity_id
_entity_poly.type
_entity_poly.pdbx_seq_one_letter_code
_entity_poly.pdbx_strand_id
1 'polypeptide(L)'
;LLLARDLGCTSEDPDTVLDFLMSIPAMDLVTSQYSETLLTKKDLVQRISFIFSPYVEKYGNAPFLTDYPHKLMERGEFAKVPVIIGLTDKEGMLVLAIKQPHFDLVSSDPSVLVPQNLA
;
A
#
# COMPACT_ATOMS: atom_id res chain seq x y z
N LEU A 1 0.81 13.65 -5.53
CA LEU A 1 0.02 14.37 -6.54
C LEU A 1 -1.43 13.90 -6.60
N LEU A 2 -1.71 12.60 -6.80
CA LEU A 2 -3.10 12.11 -6.97
C LEU A 2 -4.02 12.41 -5.78
N LEU A 3 -3.58 12.18 -4.53
CA LEU A 3 -4.37 12.49 -3.34
C LEU A 3 -4.70 13.98 -3.22
N ALA A 4 -3.70 14.84 -3.39
CA ALA A 4 -3.90 16.30 -3.33
C ALA A 4 -4.89 16.78 -4.39
N ARG A 5 -4.86 16.18 -5.59
CA ARG A 5 -5.81 16.46 -6.66
C ARG A 5 -7.22 16.00 -6.34
N ASP A 6 -7.38 14.83 -5.74
CA ASP A 6 -8.68 14.33 -5.26
C ASP A 6 -9.27 15.29 -4.19
N LEU A 7 -8.41 15.92 -3.40
CA LEU A 7 -8.76 16.93 -2.40
C LEU A 7 -8.87 18.37 -2.97
N GLY A 8 -8.69 18.57 -4.28
CA GLY A 8 -8.89 19.85 -4.96
C GLY A 8 -7.64 20.68 -5.27
N CYS A 9 -6.44 20.18 -5.01
CA CYS A 9 -5.18 20.84 -5.38
C CYS A 9 -4.65 20.35 -6.74
N THR A 10 -4.60 21.24 -7.72
CA THR A 10 -4.11 20.94 -9.09
C THR A 10 -2.63 21.27 -9.30
N SER A 11 -1.91 21.70 -8.27
CA SER A 11 -0.48 21.97 -8.38
C SER A 11 0.32 20.68 -8.63
N GLU A 12 1.36 20.78 -9.44
CA GLU A 12 2.33 19.71 -9.68
C GLU A 12 3.63 19.90 -8.90
N ASP A 13 3.80 21.08 -8.28
CA ASP A 13 4.98 21.41 -7.47
C ASP A 13 4.93 20.65 -6.12
N PRO A 14 5.95 19.82 -5.78
CA PRO A 14 5.94 18.99 -4.59
C PRO A 14 5.82 19.77 -3.28
N ASP A 15 6.48 20.94 -3.18
CA ASP A 15 6.48 21.76 -1.96
C ASP A 15 5.10 22.40 -1.76
N THR A 16 4.52 22.97 -2.81
CA THR A 16 3.14 23.50 -2.80
C THR A 16 2.12 22.40 -2.45
N VAL A 17 2.30 21.20 -2.98
CA VAL A 17 1.43 20.06 -2.69
C VAL A 17 1.55 19.61 -1.23
N LEU A 18 2.77 19.61 -0.69
CA LEU A 18 3.02 19.28 0.72
C LEU A 18 2.36 20.31 1.64
N ASP A 19 2.57 21.60 1.41
CA ASP A 19 1.96 22.68 2.20
C ASP A 19 0.44 22.60 2.17
N PHE A 20 -0.14 22.32 1.00
CA PHE A 20 -1.57 22.08 0.88
C PHE A 20 -2.02 20.89 1.72
N LEU A 21 -1.41 19.71 1.58
CA LEU A 21 -1.79 18.52 2.34
C LEU A 21 -1.62 18.71 3.86
N MET A 22 -0.62 19.47 4.29
CA MET A 22 -0.40 19.83 5.70
C MET A 22 -1.50 20.73 6.28
N SER A 23 -2.24 21.45 5.43
CA SER A 23 -3.38 22.28 5.84
C SER A 23 -4.70 21.51 5.95
N ILE A 24 -4.78 20.32 5.34
CA ILE A 24 -6.01 19.51 5.30
C ILE A 24 -6.22 18.80 6.65
N PRO A 25 -7.46 18.76 7.17
CA PRO A 25 -7.78 17.96 8.35
C PRO A 25 -7.35 16.50 8.18
N ALA A 26 -6.71 15.95 9.20
CA ALA A 26 -6.17 14.58 9.15
C ALA A 26 -7.24 13.53 8.79
N MET A 27 -8.49 13.73 9.21
CA MET A 27 -9.58 12.82 8.86
C MET A 27 -9.92 12.85 7.37
N ASP A 28 -9.84 14.01 6.72
CA ASP A 28 -10.09 14.14 5.29
C ASP A 28 -8.97 13.48 4.48
N LEU A 29 -7.73 13.53 4.98
CA LEU A 29 -6.61 12.78 4.42
C LEU A 29 -6.80 11.26 4.53
N VAL A 30 -7.51 10.76 5.54
CA VAL A 30 -7.77 9.32 5.74
C VAL A 30 -8.96 8.86 4.90
N THR A 31 -10.04 9.64 4.85
CA THR A 31 -11.24 9.27 4.09
C THR A 31 -11.01 9.30 2.58
N SER A 32 -10.26 10.30 2.09
CA SER A 32 -9.91 10.40 0.66
C SER A 32 -9.08 9.23 0.14
N GLN A 33 -8.35 8.49 1.00
CA GLN A 33 -7.58 7.31 0.58
C GLN A 33 -8.45 6.15 0.06
N TYR A 34 -9.76 6.21 0.35
CA TYR A 34 -10.75 5.25 -0.14
C TYR A 34 -11.50 5.75 -1.38
N SER A 35 -11.15 6.93 -1.91
CA SER A 35 -11.72 7.45 -3.15
C SER A 35 -11.43 6.50 -4.31
N GLU A 36 -12.46 6.12 -5.06
CA GLU A 36 -12.32 5.21 -6.21
C GLU A 36 -11.38 5.75 -7.29
N THR A 37 -11.19 7.07 -7.35
CA THR A 37 -10.28 7.74 -8.28
C THR A 37 -8.80 7.43 -8.02
N LEU A 38 -8.47 6.99 -6.80
CA LEU A 38 -7.12 6.65 -6.36
C LEU A 38 -6.83 5.15 -6.39
N LEU A 39 -7.87 4.31 -6.54
CA LEU A 39 -7.76 2.86 -6.46
C LEU A 39 -7.47 2.25 -7.83
N THR A 40 -6.59 1.26 -7.86
CA THR A 40 -6.39 0.43 -9.05
C THR A 40 -7.55 -0.55 -9.21
N LYS A 41 -7.69 -1.15 -10.41
CA LYS A 41 -8.67 -2.23 -10.64
C LYS A 41 -8.50 -3.38 -9.63
N LYS A 42 -7.25 -3.69 -9.27
CA LYS A 42 -6.94 -4.74 -8.30
C LYS A 42 -7.45 -4.37 -6.90
N ASP A 43 -7.20 -3.14 -6.47
CA ASP A 43 -7.66 -2.62 -5.17
C ASP A 43 -9.19 -2.69 -5.06
N LEU A 44 -9.89 -2.37 -6.15
CA LEU A 44 -11.36 -2.48 -6.23
C LEU A 44 -11.84 -3.93 -6.11
N VAL A 45 -11.19 -4.88 -6.79
CA VAL A 45 -11.53 -6.32 -6.70
C VAL A 45 -11.29 -6.86 -5.29
N GLN A 46 -10.16 -6.48 -4.68
CA GLN A 46 -9.80 -6.88 -3.33
C GLN A 46 -10.57 -6.14 -2.24
N ARG A 47 -11.14 -4.96 -2.56
CA ARG A 47 -11.68 -3.97 -1.61
C ARG A 47 -10.67 -3.53 -0.55
N ILE A 48 -9.40 -3.44 -0.93
CA ILE A 48 -8.29 -3.04 -0.06
C ILE A 48 -7.58 -1.85 -0.70
N SER A 49 -7.29 -0.81 0.10
CA SER A 49 -6.52 0.35 -0.32
C SER A 49 -5.21 0.40 0.46
N PHE A 50 -4.08 0.42 -0.25
CA PHE A 50 -2.74 0.65 0.29
C PHE A 50 -2.01 1.74 -0.49
N ILE A 51 -2.67 2.90 -0.69
CA ILE A 51 -2.06 3.99 -1.47
C ILE A 51 -0.82 4.59 -0.80
N PHE A 52 -0.72 4.45 0.52
CA PHE A 52 0.50 4.70 1.28
C PHE A 52 1.01 3.39 1.85
N SER A 53 2.21 3.01 1.45
CA SER A 53 2.85 1.75 1.82
C SER A 53 4.35 1.98 2.02
N PRO A 54 5.07 1.04 2.66
CA PRO A 54 6.52 1.12 2.75
C PRO A 54 7.15 1.33 1.37
N TYR A 55 8.10 2.27 1.28
CA TYR A 55 8.75 2.68 0.03
C TYR A 55 10.27 2.79 0.24
N VAL A 56 11.04 2.65 -0.85
CA VAL A 56 12.49 2.81 -0.82
C VAL A 56 12.86 4.28 -0.64
N GLU A 57 13.42 4.62 0.52
CA GLU A 57 13.73 6.00 0.90
C GLU A 57 14.91 6.54 0.09
N LYS A 58 14.68 7.64 -0.63
CA LYS A 58 15.71 8.33 -1.43
C LYS A 58 16.42 9.46 -0.70
N TYR A 59 15.83 9.94 0.39
CA TYR A 59 16.25 11.11 1.14
C TYR A 59 16.08 10.86 2.64
N GLY A 60 16.87 11.54 3.47
CA GLY A 60 16.83 11.42 4.93
C GLY A 60 18.19 11.02 5.52
N ASN A 61 18.41 11.35 6.80
CA ASN A 61 19.69 11.11 7.47
C ASN A 61 19.87 9.67 7.96
N ALA A 62 18.77 8.93 8.15
CA ALA A 62 18.75 7.56 8.66
C ALA A 62 17.58 6.78 8.02
N PRO A 63 17.67 6.47 6.71
CA PRO A 63 16.62 5.73 6.02
C PRO A 63 16.45 4.33 6.65
N PHE A 64 15.20 3.93 6.89
CA PHE A 64 14.88 2.60 7.38
C PHE A 64 14.91 1.57 6.25
N LEU A 65 14.31 1.89 5.09
CA LEU A 65 14.25 1.02 3.93
C LEU A 65 15.05 1.61 2.75
N THR A 66 16.33 1.26 2.68
CA THR A 66 17.29 1.80 1.69
C THR A 66 17.20 1.15 0.30
N ASP A 67 16.58 -0.02 0.20
CA ASP A 67 16.40 -0.77 -1.06
C ASP A 67 15.18 -1.69 -0.93
N TYR A 68 14.82 -2.39 -2.00
CA TYR A 68 13.74 -3.36 -1.98
C TYR A 68 14.03 -4.50 -0.99
N PRO A 69 13.04 -4.91 -0.17
CA PRO A 69 13.24 -5.95 0.85
C PRO A 69 13.90 -7.23 0.34
N HIS A 70 13.52 -7.73 -0.85
CA HIS A 70 14.11 -8.95 -1.42
C HIS A 70 15.62 -8.82 -1.66
N LYS A 71 16.09 -7.65 -2.13
CA LYS A 71 17.52 -7.41 -2.37
C LYS A 71 18.30 -7.30 -1.06
N LEU A 72 17.73 -6.64 -0.05
CA LEU A 72 18.32 -6.57 1.29
C LEU A 72 18.47 -7.98 1.87
N MET A 73 17.46 -8.82 1.70
CA MET A 73 17.48 -10.22 2.13
C MET A 73 18.56 -11.04 1.40
N GLU A 74 18.65 -10.92 0.07
CA GLU A 74 19.66 -11.60 -0.75
C GLU A 74 21.10 -11.20 -0.38
N ARG A 75 21.33 -9.92 -0.08
CA ARG A 75 22.64 -9.41 0.39
C ARG A 75 22.91 -9.75 1.86
N GLY A 76 21.92 -10.28 2.57
CA GLY A 76 22.04 -10.60 3.97
C GLY A 76 21.98 -9.38 4.90
N GLU A 77 21.48 -8.24 4.44
CA GLU A 77 21.29 -7.01 5.20
C GLU A 77 20.01 -7.08 6.06
N PHE A 78 19.99 -8.04 6.98
CA PHE A 78 18.92 -8.24 7.95
C PHE A 78 19.51 -8.77 9.26
N ALA A 79 18.74 -8.66 10.35
CA ALA A 79 19.15 -9.15 11.66
C ALA A 79 19.41 -10.67 11.63
N LYS A 80 20.63 -11.10 11.96
CA LYS A 80 21.05 -12.50 11.97
C LYS A 80 20.73 -13.17 13.31
N VAL A 81 19.45 -13.43 13.54
CA VAL A 81 18.93 -14.07 14.75
C VAL A 81 18.06 -15.28 14.39
N PRO A 82 17.88 -16.26 15.28
CA PRO A 82 16.92 -17.34 15.06
C PRO A 82 15.50 -16.79 14.89
N VAL A 83 14.79 -17.22 13.82
CA VAL A 83 13.42 -16.79 13.52
C VAL A 83 12.50 -18.00 13.46
N ILE A 84 11.32 -17.89 14.07
CA ILE A 84 10.21 -18.84 13.91
C ILE A 84 9.09 -18.11 13.17
N ILE A 85 8.66 -18.66 12.03
CA ILE A 85 7.57 -18.11 11.20
C ILE A 85 6.50 -19.18 11.06
N GLY A 86 5.24 -18.79 11.20
CA GLY A 86 4.08 -19.66 11.03
C GLY A 86 2.90 -18.93 10.40
N LEU A 87 1.88 -19.68 10.00
CA LEU A 87 0.65 -19.20 9.39
C LEU A 87 -0.53 -20.01 9.90
N THR A 88 -1.72 -19.43 9.92
CA THR A 88 -2.96 -20.15 10.24
C THR A 88 -3.51 -20.88 9.01
N ASP A 89 -4.33 -21.90 9.23
CA ASP A 89 -4.96 -22.66 8.14
C ASP A 89 -6.05 -21.86 7.39
N LYS A 90 -6.41 -20.66 7.88
CA LYS A 90 -7.55 -19.86 7.38
C LYS A 90 -7.32 -18.33 7.42
N GLU A 91 -6.10 -17.84 7.14
CA GLU A 91 -5.79 -16.39 7.08
C GLU A 91 -6.79 -15.59 6.22
N GLY A 92 -7.20 -16.16 5.09
CA GLY A 92 -8.14 -15.55 4.15
C GLY A 92 -9.51 -15.20 4.76
N MET A 93 -9.91 -15.83 5.86
CA MET A 93 -11.17 -15.52 6.57
C MET A 93 -11.23 -14.05 7.02
N LEU A 94 -10.09 -13.42 7.29
CA LEU A 94 -10.02 -11.99 7.62
C LEU A 94 -10.54 -11.13 6.46
N VAL A 95 -10.11 -11.43 5.24
CA VAL A 95 -10.53 -10.72 4.02
C VAL A 95 -12.02 -10.94 3.79
N LEU A 96 -12.51 -12.16 4.01
CA LEU A 96 -13.94 -12.47 3.89
C LEU A 96 -14.77 -11.68 4.90
N ALA A 97 -14.34 -11.63 6.17
CA ALA A 97 -15.10 -10.96 7.23
C ALA A 97 -15.15 -9.44 7.06
N ILE A 98 -14.03 -8.81 6.66
CA ILE A 98 -13.89 -7.34 6.70
C ILE A 98 -14.13 -6.70 5.34
N LYS A 99 -13.74 -7.36 4.24
CA LYS A 99 -13.65 -6.71 2.93
C LYS A 99 -14.70 -7.16 1.93
N GLN A 100 -15.23 -8.38 2.03
CA GLN A 100 -16.23 -8.91 1.10
C GLN A 100 -15.80 -8.73 -0.38
N PRO A 101 -14.64 -9.29 -0.78
CA PRO A 101 -14.08 -9.08 -2.12
C PRO A 101 -15.01 -9.64 -3.20
N HIS A 102 -14.77 -9.28 -4.46
CA HIS A 102 -15.57 -9.82 -5.56
C HIS A 102 -15.19 -11.28 -5.84
N PHE A 103 -15.84 -12.22 -5.16
CA PHE A 103 -15.50 -13.65 -5.17
C PHE A 103 -15.40 -14.25 -6.57
N ASP A 104 -16.31 -13.93 -7.48
CA ASP A 104 -16.27 -14.48 -8.85
C ASP A 104 -15.00 -14.04 -9.59
N LEU A 105 -14.57 -12.79 -9.41
CA LEU A 105 -13.38 -12.25 -10.04
C LEU A 105 -12.12 -12.86 -9.43
N VAL A 106 -12.06 -12.92 -8.09
CA VAL A 106 -10.96 -13.57 -7.36
C VAL A 106 -10.85 -15.06 -7.70
N SER A 107 -11.98 -15.75 -7.85
CA SER A 107 -12.00 -17.17 -8.20
C SER A 107 -11.60 -17.40 -9.66
N SER A 108 -11.92 -16.46 -10.56
CA SER A 108 -11.52 -16.53 -11.97
C SER A 108 -10.03 -16.22 -12.19
N ASP A 109 -9.45 -15.38 -11.32
CA ASP A 109 -8.05 -15.00 -11.35
C ASP A 109 -7.49 -14.83 -9.94
N PRO A 110 -6.96 -15.91 -9.33
CA PRO A 110 -6.37 -15.84 -7.99
C PRO A 110 -5.12 -14.96 -7.90
N SER A 111 -4.48 -14.63 -9.03
CA SER A 111 -3.30 -13.76 -9.07
C SER A 111 -3.60 -12.36 -8.53
N VAL A 112 -4.87 -11.94 -8.57
CA VAL A 112 -5.32 -10.68 -7.98
C VAL A 112 -5.10 -10.63 -6.48
N LEU A 113 -4.85 -11.73 -5.77
CA LEU A 113 -4.58 -11.76 -4.33
C LEU A 113 -3.10 -11.63 -3.96
N VAL A 114 -2.18 -11.89 -4.90
CA VAL A 114 -0.74 -11.83 -4.64
C VAL A 114 -0.13 -10.55 -5.22
N PRO A 115 0.96 -10.00 -4.66
CA PRO A 115 1.70 -8.90 -5.27
C PRO A 115 2.04 -9.16 -6.75
N GLN A 116 2.00 -8.14 -7.62
CA GLN A 116 2.22 -8.32 -9.06
C GLN A 116 3.58 -8.92 -9.41
N ASN A 117 4.59 -8.68 -8.57
CA ASN A 117 5.93 -9.23 -8.72
C ASN A 117 6.04 -10.69 -8.25
N LEU A 118 4.95 -11.29 -7.78
CA LEU A 118 4.83 -12.69 -7.38
C LEU A 118 3.73 -13.44 -8.17
N ALA A 119 3.00 -12.73 -9.04
CA ALA A 119 1.91 -13.25 -9.86
C ALA A 119 2.43 -13.93 -11.13
#